data_AF-A0A1H1L7G2-F1
#
_entry.id   AF-A0A1H1L7G2-F1
#
_cell.length_a   1.000
_cell.length_b   1.000
_cell.length_c   1.000
_cell.angle_alpha   90.00
_cell.angle_beta   90.00
_cell.angle_gamma   90.00
#
_symmetry.space_group_name_H-M   'P 1'
#
loop_
_entity.id
_entity.type
_entity.pdbx_description
1 polymer ?
#
loop_
_entity_poly.entity_id
_entity_poly.type
_entity_poly.pdbx_seq_one_letter_code
_entity_poly.pdbx_strand_id
1 'polypeptide(L)'
;MKILKVVVIVFTMFIANQVSSQEVSAKTVKKFGRIDSNKDGAIDKEEMKAFYSEKKNKKGSPVEYELMFLGLDSNDDNKISLQELNAKIDWKRAKQKMKKTNK
;
A
#
# COMPACT_ATOMS: atom_id res chain seq x y z
N MET A 1 23.28 -40.82 3.45
CA MET A 1 22.61 -39.98 4.48
C MET A 1 23.28 -38.63 4.75
N LYS A 2 24.60 -38.47 4.56
CA LYS A 2 25.33 -37.21 4.87
C LYS A 2 24.96 -36.03 3.95
N ILE A 3 24.75 -36.28 2.65
CA ILE A 3 24.44 -35.24 1.64
C ILE A 3 23.01 -34.69 1.80
N LEU A 4 22.07 -35.51 2.28
CA LEU A 4 20.68 -35.10 2.53
C LEU A 4 20.58 -34.05 3.65
N LYS A 5 21.45 -34.15 4.68
CA LYS A 5 21.49 -33.16 5.78
C LYS A 5 22.04 -31.82 5.30
N VAL A 6 23.02 -31.80 4.39
CA VAL A 6 23.59 -30.56 3.84
C VAL A 6 22.56 -29.84 2.97
N VAL A 7 21.80 -30.56 2.14
CA VAL A 7 20.73 -29.97 1.32
C VAL A 7 19.62 -29.38 2.18
N VAL A 8 19.19 -30.07 3.24
CA VAL A 8 18.18 -29.55 4.18
C VAL A 8 18.70 -28.31 4.92
N ILE A 9 19.95 -28.30 5.36
CA ILE A 9 20.55 -27.14 6.04
C ILE A 9 20.61 -25.93 5.10
N VAL A 10 21.07 -26.09 3.86
CA VAL A 10 21.14 -25.01 2.87
C VAL A 10 19.74 -24.50 2.48
N PHE A 11 18.77 -25.42 2.35
CA PHE A 11 17.39 -25.05 2.05
C PHE A 11 16.73 -24.28 3.20
N THR A 12 16.98 -24.65 4.45
CA THR A 12 16.50 -23.89 5.61
C THR A 12 17.17 -22.52 5.76
N MET A 13 18.46 -22.40 5.39
CA MET A 13 19.20 -21.13 5.45
C MET A 13 18.70 -20.10 4.43
N PHE A 14 18.11 -20.57 3.32
CA PHE A 14 17.55 -19.70 2.27
C PHE A 14 16.24 -19.01 2.70
N ILE A 15 15.44 -19.64 3.57
CA ILE A 15 14.15 -19.08 4.02
C ILE A 15 14.36 -17.89 4.98
N ALA A 16 15.48 -17.84 5.71
CA ALA A 16 15.76 -16.79 6.68
C ALA A 16 16.15 -15.43 6.06
N ASN A 17 16.49 -15.37 4.76
CA ASN A 17 16.96 -14.15 4.11
C ASN A 17 15.82 -13.23 3.59
N GLN A 18 14.59 -13.75 3.52
CA GLN A 18 13.43 -13.02 2.96
C GLN A 18 12.69 -12.13 3.97
N VAL A 19 13.09 -12.10 5.24
CA VAL A 19 12.54 -11.16 6.22
C VAL A 19 13.27 -9.82 6.08
N SER A 20 13.10 -9.19 4.92
CA SER A 20 13.48 -7.81 4.68
C SER A 20 12.43 -6.92 5.32
N SER A 21 12.61 -6.62 6.61
CA SER A 21 11.83 -5.62 7.32
C SER A 21 12.05 -4.26 6.65
N GLN A 22 11.13 -3.87 5.77
CA GLN A 22 11.04 -2.50 5.32
C GLN A 22 10.70 -1.65 6.55
N GLU A 23 11.60 -0.74 6.91
CA GLU A 23 11.41 0.24 7.97
C GLU A 23 10.33 1.23 7.55
N VAL A 24 9.09 0.83 7.76
CA VAL A 24 7.94 1.68 7.45
C VAL A 24 7.83 2.69 8.57
N SER A 25 7.81 3.98 8.22
CA SER A 25 7.82 5.03 9.23
C SER A 25 6.64 4.86 10.20
N ALA A 26 6.86 5.06 11.50
CA ALA A 26 5.80 4.96 12.51
C ALA A 26 4.59 5.88 12.20
N LYS A 27 4.84 6.98 11.46
CA LYS A 27 3.79 7.88 10.97
C LYS A 27 2.92 7.21 9.90
N THR A 28 3.53 6.47 8.98
CA THR A 28 2.85 5.70 7.94
C THR A 28 2.00 4.60 8.58
N VAL A 29 2.56 3.82 9.51
CA VAL A 29 1.83 2.76 10.23
C VAL A 29 0.62 3.32 10.99
N LYS A 30 0.81 4.43 11.72
CA LYS A 30 -0.29 5.06 12.46
C LYS A 30 -1.38 5.60 11.53
N LYS A 31 -1.01 6.11 10.35
CA LYS A 31 -1.99 6.60 9.38
C LYS A 31 -2.69 5.44 8.67
N PHE A 32 -1.94 4.40 8.34
CA PHE A 32 -2.44 3.17 7.73
C PHE A 32 -3.52 2.53 8.59
N GLY A 33 -3.22 2.21 9.86
CA GLY A 33 -4.19 1.59 10.78
C GLY A 33 -5.34 2.51 11.22
N ARG A 34 -5.40 3.77 10.75
CA ARG A 34 -6.57 4.64 10.89
C ARG A 34 -7.50 4.59 9.68
N ILE A 35 -6.99 4.14 8.53
CA ILE A 35 -7.74 4.02 7.29
C ILE A 35 -8.17 2.56 7.15
N ASP A 36 -7.20 1.64 7.25
CA ASP A 36 -7.38 0.18 7.33
C ASP A 36 -8.20 -0.15 8.58
N SER A 37 -9.52 -0.27 8.38
CA SER A 37 -10.49 -0.49 9.43
C SER A 37 -10.71 -1.99 9.66
N ASN A 38 -10.59 -2.78 8.59
CA ASN A 38 -10.70 -4.24 8.63
C ASN A 38 -9.41 -4.93 9.14
N LYS A 39 -8.29 -4.20 9.20
CA LYS A 39 -6.95 -4.65 9.63
C LYS A 39 -6.42 -5.78 8.76
N ASP A 40 -6.73 -5.77 7.47
CA ASP A 40 -6.30 -6.80 6.52
C ASP A 40 -4.87 -6.57 5.98
N GLY A 41 -4.24 -5.44 6.32
CA GLY A 41 -2.90 -5.10 5.86
C GLY A 41 -2.86 -4.45 4.47
N ALA A 42 -4.02 -4.12 3.91
CA ALA A 42 -4.22 -3.27 2.75
C ALA A 42 -5.22 -2.14 3.06
N ILE A 43 -5.28 -1.13 2.18
CA ILE A 43 -6.36 -0.14 2.20
C ILE A 43 -7.12 -0.24 0.88
N ASP A 44 -8.39 -0.58 0.96
CA ASP A 44 -9.27 -0.60 -0.21
C ASP A 44 -9.86 0.78 -0.51
N LYS A 45 -10.42 0.93 -1.71
CA LYS A 45 -11.09 2.18 -2.13
C LYS A 45 -12.22 2.58 -1.20
N GLU A 46 -12.96 1.61 -0.67
CA GLU A 46 -14.08 1.86 0.24
C GLU A 46 -13.62 2.43 1.58
N GLU A 47 -12.55 1.88 2.16
CA GLU A 47 -11.97 2.36 3.40
C GLU A 47 -11.38 3.76 3.25
N MET A 48 -10.71 4.00 2.12
CA MET A 48 -10.17 5.32 1.83
C MET A 48 -11.29 6.34 1.60
N LYS A 49 -12.35 5.95 0.87
CA LYS A 49 -13.56 6.77 0.71
C LYS A 49 -14.20 7.06 2.07
N ALA A 50 -14.39 6.08 2.94
CA ALA A 50 -14.99 6.28 4.26
C ALA A 50 -14.16 7.28 5.10
N PHE A 51 -12.83 7.14 5.10
CA PHE A 51 -11.95 8.00 5.86
C PHE A 51 -11.89 9.45 5.35
N TYR A 52 -11.99 9.66 4.04
CA TYR A 52 -11.90 10.98 3.40
C TYR A 52 -13.25 11.61 3.05
N SER A 53 -14.35 10.86 3.07
CA SER A 53 -15.73 11.32 2.78
C SER A 53 -16.11 12.51 3.67
N GLU A 54 -15.80 12.42 4.96
CA GLU A 54 -16.09 13.48 5.93
C GLU A 54 -14.99 14.55 5.99
N LYS A 55 -13.89 14.40 5.24
CA LYS A 55 -12.75 15.32 5.27
C LYS A 55 -12.76 16.24 4.07
N LYS A 56 -12.65 17.53 4.37
CA LYS A 56 -12.41 18.57 3.37
C LYS A 56 -10.93 18.87 3.26
N ASN A 57 -10.47 19.14 2.05
CA ASN A 57 -9.12 19.61 1.81
C ASN A 57 -8.94 21.04 2.35
N LYS A 58 -7.72 21.58 2.30
CA LYS A 58 -7.42 22.96 2.73
C LYS A 58 -8.22 24.04 1.99
N LYS A 59 -8.85 23.70 0.85
CA LYS A 59 -9.68 24.58 0.02
C LYS A 59 -11.18 24.40 0.28
N GLY A 60 -11.58 23.58 1.26
CA GLY A 60 -12.99 23.31 1.58
C GLY A 60 -13.69 22.37 0.60
N SER A 61 -13.01 21.85 -0.41
CA SER A 61 -13.57 20.88 -1.37
C SER A 61 -13.43 19.45 -0.83
N PRO A 62 -14.25 18.49 -1.31
CA PRO A 62 -14.07 17.08 -1.04
C PRO A 62 -12.64 16.65 -1.37
N VAL A 63 -12.05 15.80 -0.52
CA VAL A 63 -10.75 15.21 -0.84
C VAL A 63 -10.96 14.21 -1.99
N GLU A 64 -10.27 14.44 -3.10
CA GLU A 64 -10.21 13.53 -4.24
C GLU A 64 -9.41 12.27 -3.86
N TYR A 65 -10.06 11.38 -3.09
CA TYR A 65 -9.45 10.12 -2.67
C TYR A 65 -9.14 9.24 -3.87
N GLU A 66 -9.94 9.28 -4.94
CA GLU A 66 -9.75 8.52 -6.18
C GLU A 66 -8.38 8.82 -6.82
N LEU A 67 -8.03 10.10 -6.97
CA LEU A 67 -6.74 10.51 -7.51
C LEU A 67 -5.58 10.09 -6.61
N MET A 68 -5.78 10.21 -5.29
CA MET A 68 -4.76 9.80 -4.33
C MET A 68 -4.54 8.28 -4.36
N PHE A 69 -5.62 7.52 -4.54
CA PHE A 69 -5.62 6.07 -4.66
C PHE A 69 -4.81 5.64 -5.87
N LEU A 70 -5.18 6.14 -7.05
CA LEU A 70 -4.54 5.80 -8.31
C LEU A 70 -3.05 6.18 -8.37
N GLY A 71 -2.62 7.14 -7.55
CA GLY A 71 -1.22 7.55 -7.45
C GLY A 71 -0.41 6.76 -6.42
N LEU A 72 -1.08 6.13 -5.45
CA LEU A 72 -0.46 5.24 -4.48
C LEU A 72 -0.39 3.81 -5.01
N ASP A 73 -1.49 3.34 -5.61
CA ASP A 73 -1.66 2.01 -6.23
C ASP A 73 -0.73 1.86 -7.44
N SER A 74 0.48 1.39 -7.13
CA SER A 74 1.58 1.32 -8.06
C SER A 74 1.60 -0.02 -8.78
N ASN A 75 1.08 -1.07 -8.15
CA ASN A 75 0.99 -2.41 -8.72
C ASN A 75 -0.36 -2.71 -9.41
N ASP A 76 -1.30 -1.77 -9.42
CA ASP A 76 -2.65 -1.92 -10.01
C ASP A 76 -3.49 -3.03 -9.34
N ASP A 77 -3.21 -3.36 -8.08
CA ASP A 77 -3.94 -4.40 -7.35
C ASP A 77 -5.26 -3.91 -6.71
N ASN A 78 -5.61 -2.64 -6.93
CA ASN A 78 -6.78 -1.98 -6.33
C ASN A 78 -6.76 -1.98 -4.80
N LYS A 79 -5.57 -2.09 -4.20
CA LYS A 79 -5.31 -1.97 -2.77
C LYS A 79 -4.11 -1.03 -2.57
N ILE A 80 -4.04 -0.36 -1.42
CA ILE A 80 -2.82 0.36 -1.03
C ILE A 80 -2.14 -0.44 0.06
N SER A 81 -1.02 -1.05 -0.26
CA SER A 81 -0.17 -1.67 0.74
C SER A 81 0.51 -0.62 1.62
N LEU A 82 0.92 -1.02 2.82
CA LEU A 82 1.63 -0.15 3.75
C LEU A 82 2.95 0.41 3.17
N GLN A 83 3.51 -0.29 2.19
CA GLN A 83 4.73 0.05 1.46
C GLN A 83 4.44 1.11 0.39
N GLU A 84 3.33 0.95 -0.35
CA GLU A 84 2.84 1.96 -1.30
C GLU A 84 2.40 3.24 -0.60
N LEU A 85 1.79 3.14 0.60
CA LEU A 85 1.44 4.32 1.40
C LEU A 85 2.68 5.14 1.81
N ASN A 86 3.81 4.47 2.02
CA ASN A 86 5.10 5.13 2.32
C ASN A 86 5.81 5.64 1.07
N ALA A 87 5.45 5.12 -0.11
CA ALA A 87 6.05 5.51 -1.37
C ALA A 87 5.63 6.93 -1.77
N LYS A 88 6.38 7.50 -2.72
CA LYS A 88 6.01 8.79 -3.31
C LYS A 88 4.80 8.58 -4.21
N ILE A 89 3.73 9.35 -3.96
CA ILE A 89 2.53 9.35 -4.79
C ILE A 89 2.88 9.80 -6.21
N ASP A 90 2.64 8.94 -7.20
CA ASP A 90 2.79 9.31 -8.61
C ASP A 90 1.52 10.00 -9.14
N TRP A 91 1.48 11.32 -8.93
CA TRP A 91 0.39 12.16 -9.41
C TRP A 91 0.27 12.20 -10.93
N LYS A 92 1.34 11.90 -11.68
CA LYS A 92 1.31 11.91 -13.15
C LYS A 92 0.56 10.69 -13.64
N ARG A 93 0.89 9.51 -13.11
CA ARG A 93 0.19 8.25 -13.41
C ARG A 93 -1.26 8.29 -12.94
N ALA A 94 -1.52 8.80 -11.74
CA ALA A 94 -2.87 8.92 -11.22
C ALA A 94 -3.82 9.67 -12.17
N LYS A 95 -3.37 10.85 -12.64
CA LYS A 95 -4.14 11.67 -13.59
C LYS A 95 -4.34 10.98 -14.94
N GLN A 96 -3.35 10.23 -15.41
CA GLN A 96 -3.48 9.46 -16.66
C GLN A 96 -4.50 8.34 -16.51
N LYS A 97 -4.46 7.57 -15.42
CA LYS A 97 -5.45 6.52 -15.13
C LYS A 97 -6.85 7.10 -15.02
N MET A 98 -7.03 8.17 -14.24
CA MET A 98 -8.35 8.81 -14.08
C MET A 98 -8.90 9.32 -15.42
N LYS A 99 -8.06 9.92 -16.28
CA LYS A 99 -8.46 10.36 -17.62
C LYS A 99 -8.86 9.18 -18.52
N LYS A 100 -8.23 8.02 -18.36
CA LYS A 100 -8.57 6.78 -19.08
C LYS A 100 -9.88 6.18 -18.59
N THR A 101 -10.16 6.23 -17.29
CA THR A 101 -11.41 5.73 -16.70
C THR A 101 -12.61 6.60 -17.05
N ASN A 102 -12.40 7.90 -17.27
CA ASN A 102 -13.47 8.87 -17.54
C ASN A 102 -13.71 9.14 -19.05
N LYS A 103 -13.14 8.30 -19.93
CA LYS A 103 -13.28 8.36 -21.39
C LYS A 103 -13.89 7.07 -21.89
#